data_AF-A0A836BV48-F1
#
_entry.id   AF-A0A836BV48-F1
#
_cell.length_a   1.000
_cell.length_b   1.000
_cell.length_c   1.000
_cell.angle_alpha   90.00
_cell.angle_beta   90.00
_cell.angle_gamma   90.00
#
_symmetry.space_group_name_H-M   'P 1'
#
loop_
_entity.id
_entity.type
_entity.pdbx_description
1 polymer ?
#
loop_
_entity_poly.entity_id
_entity_poly.type
_entity_poly.pdbx_seq_one_letter_code
_entity_poly.pdbx_strand_id
1 'polypeptide(L)' 'MEAASRAGADIPTGCLHGSCGVCEVELFRLGPGGAADGGPVVVRACVAKVPGLWERVEVGMMDVDSVWGQDGWDT' A
#
# COMPACT_ATOMS: atom_id res chain seq x y z
N MET A 1 4.08 2.44 7.06
CA MET A 1 4.34 3.82 7.53
C MET A 1 5.82 4.20 7.54
N GLU A 2 6.69 3.49 8.28
CA GLU A 2 8.11 3.88 8.39
C GLU A 2 8.84 3.98 7.05
N ALA A 3 8.58 3.03 6.13
CA ALA A 3 9.18 3.04 4.80
C ALA A 3 8.80 4.29 3.99
N ALA A 4 7.52 4.69 4.02
CA ALA A 4 7.04 5.89 3.35
C ALA A 4 7.69 7.15 3.92
N SER A 5 7.75 7.26 5.26
CA SER A 5 8.41 8.37 5.94
C SER A 5 9.89 8.49 5.58
N ARG A 6 10.63 7.37 5.50
CA ARG A 6 12.04 7.36 5.05
C ARG A 6 12.20 7.79 3.59
N ALA A 7 11.18 7.55 2.76
CA ALA A 7 11.13 7.98 1.36
C ALA A 7 10.65 9.43 1.20
N GLY A 8 10.32 10.14 2.28
CA GLY A 8 9.76 11.49 2.23
C GLY A 8 8.33 11.55 1.69
N ALA A 9 7.63 10.41 1.66
CA ALA A 9 6.23 10.31 1.28
C ALA A 9 5.35 10.34 2.53
N ASP A 10 4.27 11.13 2.49
CA ASP A 10 3.28 11.18 3.55
C ASP A 10 2.03 10.39 3.16
N ILE A 11 1.60 9.48 4.03
CA ILE A 11 0.39 8.67 3.84
C ILE A 11 -0.64 9.19 4.83
N PRO A 12 -1.81 9.67 4.38
CA PRO A 12 -2.88 10.12 5.26
C PRO A 12 -3.24 9.04 6.29
N THR A 13 -3.49 9.47 7.52
CA THR A 13 -3.82 8.58 8.62
C THR A 13 -5.11 9.00 9.32
N GLY A 14 -5.72 8.05 10.00
CA GLY A 14 -6.90 8.26 10.83
C GLY A 14 -6.78 7.45 12.12
N CYS A 15 -7.36 6.25 12.14
CA CYS A 15 -7.48 5.46 13.37
C CYS A 15 -6.17 4.76 13.80
N LEU A 16 -5.19 4.56 12.91
CA LEU A 16 -3.89 3.91 13.18
C LEU A 16 -3.94 2.46 13.71
N HIS A 17 -5.12 1.84 13.75
CA HIS A 17 -5.32 0.45 14.17
C HIS A 17 -6.08 -0.38 13.11
N GLY A 18 -6.06 0.08 11.85
CA GLY A 18 -6.59 -0.65 10.71
C GLY A 18 -8.11 -0.67 10.58
N SER A 19 -8.88 -0.01 11.44
CA SER A 19 -10.35 -0.01 11.35
C SER A 19 -10.93 0.99 10.35
N CYS A 20 -10.16 1.96 9.87
CA CYS A 20 -10.57 2.91 8.82
C CYS A 20 -9.80 2.68 7.51
N GLY A 21 -10.34 3.21 6.41
CA GLY A 21 -9.71 3.17 5.08
C GLY A 21 -8.74 4.32 4.76
N VAL A 22 -8.63 5.35 5.61
CA VAL A 22 -7.88 6.59 5.29
C VAL A 22 -6.42 6.35 4.83
N CYS A 23 -5.79 5.29 5.33
CA CYS A 23 -4.41 4.92 4.98
C CYS A 23 -4.31 3.81 3.92
N GLU A 24 -5.37 3.58 3.13
CA GLU A 24 -5.36 2.62 2.04
C GLU A 24 -4.44 3.10 0.91
N VAL A 25 -3.59 2.19 0.45
CA VAL A 25 -2.63 2.42 -0.64
C VAL A 25 -2.55 1.18 -1.52
N GLU A 26 -2.24 1.38 -2.79
CA GLU A 26 -1.93 0.31 -3.72
C GLU A 26 -0.43 0.00 -3.68
N LEU A 27 -0.09 -1.28 -3.59
CA LEU A 27 1.27 -1.77 -3.69
C LEU A 27 1.47 -2.49 -5.03
N PHE A 28 2.46 -2.02 -5.78
CA PHE A 28 2.90 -2.62 -7.04
C PHE A 28 4.23 -3.33 -6.80
N ARG A 29 4.25 -4.66 -6.98
CA ARG A 29 5.50 -5.41 -6.98
C ARG A 29 6.23 -5.11 -8.28
N LEU A 30 7.49 -4.72 -8.21
CA LEU A 30 8.33 -4.53 -9.39
C LEU A 30 9.21 -5.75 -9.62
N GLY A 31 9.16 -6.30 -10.82
CA GLY A 31 10.02 -7.39 -11.28
C GLY A 31 11.37 -6.92 -11.82
N PRO A 32 12.22 -7.85 -12.28
CA PRO A 32 13.51 -7.55 -12.90
C PRO A 32 13.30 -6.66 -14.13
N GLY A 33 13.82 -5.43 -14.10
CA GLY A 33 13.65 -4.44 -15.17
C GLY A 33 12.67 -3.31 -14.86
N GLY A 34 12.08 -3.29 -13.65
CA GLY A 34 11.25 -2.16 -13.20
C GLY A 34 9.83 -2.16 -13.75
N ALA A 35 9.38 -3.24 -14.39
CA ALA A 35 7.98 -3.44 -14.75
C ALA A 35 7.20 -4.01 -13.56
N ALA A 36 5.93 -3.60 -13.43
CA ALA A 36 5.02 -4.22 -12.46
C ALA A 36 4.84 -5.71 -12.77
N ASP A 37 5.05 -6.55 -11.77
CA ASP A 37 4.94 -8.01 -11.84
C ASP A 37 3.70 -8.47 -11.05
N GLY A 38 2.55 -8.43 -11.72
CA GLY A 38 1.23 -8.75 -11.16
C GLY A 38 0.29 -7.54 -11.07
N GLY A 39 -0.89 -7.76 -10.49
CA GLY A 39 -1.83 -6.68 -10.18
C GLY A 39 -1.46 -5.94 -8.88
N PRO A 40 -1.99 -4.73 -8.66
CA PRO A 40 -1.81 -4.02 -7.40
C PRO A 40 -2.50 -4.75 -6.24
N VAL A 41 -1.92 -4.64 -5.06
CA VAL A 41 -2.55 -5.10 -3.81
C VAL A 41 -2.90 -3.89 -2.97
N VAL A 42 -4.17 -3.76 -2.59
CA VAL A 42 -4.63 -2.70 -1.69
C VAL A 42 -4.37 -3.10 -0.24
N VAL A 43 -3.69 -2.24 0.51
CA VAL A 43 -3.38 -2.48 1.92
C VAL A 43 -3.65 -1.26 2.79
N ARG A 44 -3.94 -1.51 4.07
CA ARG A 44 -4.00 -0.45 5.10
C ARG A 44 -2.60 -0.21 5.66
N ALA A 45 -1.97 0.90 5.26
CA ALA A 45 -0.55 1.18 5.53
C ALA A 45 -0.19 1.25 7.03
N CYS A 46 -1.15 1.54 7.92
CA CYS A 46 -0.94 1.61 9.36
C CYS A 46 -0.74 0.25 10.05
N VAL A 47 -1.23 -0.84 9.46
CA VAL A 47 -1.16 -2.19 10.05
C VAL A 47 -0.51 -3.22 9.11
N ALA A 48 -0.37 -2.90 7.83
CA ALA A 48 0.24 -3.78 6.84
C ALA A 48 1.77 -3.86 6.98
N LYS A 49 2.32 -5.00 6.54
CA LYS A 49 3.76 -5.21 6.37
C LYS A 49 4.04 -5.50 4.90
N VAL A 50 5.13 -4.94 4.38
CA VAL A 50 5.60 -5.27 3.03
C VAL A 50 6.15 -6.70 3.04
N PRO A 51 5.73 -7.59 2.13
CA PRO A 51 6.26 -8.94 2.04
C PRO A 51 7.78 -8.94 1.78
N GLY A 52 8.54 -9.72 2.55
CA GLY A 52 10.01 -9.72 2.48
C GLY A 52 10.61 -10.29 1.19
N LEU A 53 9.81 -10.95 0.35
CA LEU A 53 10.24 -11.49 -0.95
C LEU A 53 10.20 -10.45 -2.08
N TRP A 54 9.70 -9.24 -1.81
CA TRP A 54 9.60 -8.18 -2.81
C TRP A 54 10.83 -7.29 -2.70
N GLU A 55 11.72 -7.35 -3.69
CA GLU A 55 12.95 -6.54 -3.71
C GLU A 55 12.66 -5.05 -3.88
N ARG A 56 11.60 -4.72 -4.62
CA ARG A 56 11.19 -3.34 -4.87
C ARG A 56 9.67 -3.24 -4.98
N VAL A 57 9.14 -2.17 -4.40
CA VAL A 57 7.71 -1.87 -4.36
C VAL A 57 7.50 -0.41 -4.74
N GLU A 58 6.48 -0.16 -5.55
CA GLU A 58 5.94 1.17 -5.76
C GLU A 58 4.62 1.32 -5.02
N VAL A 59 4.41 2.49 -4.43
CA VAL A 59 3.22 2.81 -3.63
C VAL A 59 2.39 3.83 -4.39
N GLY A 60 1.19 3.44 -4.79
CA GLY A 60 0.17 4.32 -5.35
C GLY A 60 -0.74 4.85 -4.25
N MET A 61 -0.90 6.17 -4.19
CA MET A 61 -1.93 6.77 -3.34
C MET A 61 -3.29 6.57 -3.98
N MET A 62 -4.25 6.06 -3.23
CA MET A 62 -5.62 5.95 -3.71
C MET A 62 -6.29 7.32 -3.73
N ASP A 63 -7.13 7.57 -4.72
CA ASP A 63 -8.01 8.74 -4.70
C ASP A 63 -8.93 8.67 -3.48
N VAL A 64 -9.19 9.82 -2.85
CA VAL A 64 -10.00 9.93 -1.62
C VAL A 64 -11.39 9.30 -1.77
N ASP A 65 -11.95 9.33 -2.98
CA ASP A 65 -13.26 8.76 -3.30
C ASP A 65 -13.21 7.23 -3.57
N SER A 66 -12.00 6.66 -3.72
CA SER A 66 -11.74 5.23 -3.96
C SER A 66 -11.29 4.49 -2.70
N VAL A 67 -11.01 5.22 -1.62
CA VAL A 67 -10.91 4.64 -0.28
C VAL A 67 -12.25 3.93 0.00
N TRP A 68 -12.24 2.86 0.79
CA TRP A 68 -13.40 2.04 1.23
C TRP A 68 -13.58 0.69 0.49
N GLY A 69 -13.10 -0.39 1.13
CA GLY A 69 -13.83 -1.67 1.19
C GLY A 69 -13.36 -2.83 0.30
N GLN A 70 -12.17 -2.74 -0.32
CA GLN A 70 -11.52 -3.86 -1.00
C GLN A 70 -10.28 -4.27 -0.21
N ASP A 71 -10.46 -5.01 0.89
CA ASP A 71 -9.37 -5.79 1.46
C ASP A 71 -9.01 -6.90 0.46
N GLY A 72 -8.08 -6.59 -0.44
CA GLY A 72 -7.64 -7.42 -1.57
C GLY A 72 -6.87 -8.69 -1.18
N TRP A 73 -7.24 -9.34 -0.08
CA TRP A 73 -6.74 -10.64 0.34
C TRP A 73 -7.65 -11.81 -0.07
N ASP A 74 -8.79 -11.55 -0.72
CA ASP A 74 -9.71 -12.56 -1.26
C ASP A 74 -9.51 -12.79 -2.77
N THR A 75 -8.35 -13.31 -3.17
CA THR A 75 -8.14 -13.99 -4.47
C THR A 75 -7.33 -15.26 -4.31
#